data_AF-T2MDD4-F1
#
_entry.id   AF-T2MDD4-F1
#
_cell.length_a   1.000
_cell.length_b   1.000
_cell.length_c   1.000
_cell.angle_alpha   90.00
_cell.angle_beta   90.00
_cell.angle_gamma   90.00
#
_symmetry.space_group_name_H-M   'P 1'
#
loop_
_entity.id
_entity.type
_entity.pdbx_description
1 polymer ?
#
loop_
_entity_poly.entity_id
_entity_poly.type
_entity_poly.pdbx_seq_one_letter_code
_entity_poly.pdbx_strand_id
1 'polypeptide(L)'
;MLDKLCRDPSHLERLLQWKLLEERNLKVLKFLKLENIHDVEEWKENIYWLMKLTENCGFQCETFALAVHILDSFQGFVKLQGKYLKCATLSAFYIAIKVLEEEEFVPPLSTFVNFTGGKFTENDIKRMEKIILEKTNWDVNHVTICTFLEIFFSFICTLHFKTLFGSDTLAYSIYRNLANQAQQCLCATSLFQFKSSLKALALLSCTLEKITSRWFLYIEKIAACAKIDLQEMLACRDIIKNVIFGQIKKPRVPRLRKFIQRQSLYVSRRSPLSPIVENPFELEMMKRFSDFSKPLETVTECDVLNEELNRLQKICLDDIQQPSPAKRRKILTCGIESKLNACLMSPVKPLPA
;
A
#
# COMPACT_ATOMS: atom_id res chain seq x y z
N MET A 1 5.48 -14.34 -0.66
CA MET A 1 5.24 -12.88 -0.71
C MET A 1 6.46 -12.10 -1.22
N LEU A 2 7.70 -12.45 -0.84
CA LEU A 2 8.95 -12.00 -1.51
C LEU A 2 9.83 -13.15 -2.04
N ASP A 3 9.36 -14.39 -1.94
CA ASP A 3 10.08 -15.55 -2.48
C ASP A 3 10.04 -15.52 -4.01
N LYS A 4 11.22 -15.33 -4.61
CA LYS A 4 11.56 -15.08 -6.03
C LYS A 4 11.69 -13.60 -6.41
N LEU A 5 12.72 -12.93 -5.87
CA LEU A 5 13.22 -11.59 -6.21
C LEU A 5 13.45 -11.25 -7.70
N CYS A 6 13.19 -12.14 -8.66
CA CYS A 6 13.41 -11.88 -10.09
C CYS A 6 12.32 -12.54 -10.94
N ARG A 7 11.10 -12.01 -10.95
CA ARG A 7 10.26 -12.24 -12.14
C ARG A 7 10.90 -11.44 -13.27
N ASP A 8 11.15 -12.09 -14.39
CA ASP A 8 11.57 -11.43 -15.63
C ASP A 8 10.67 -10.20 -15.87
N PRO A 9 11.23 -8.98 -16.06
CA PRO A 9 10.45 -7.79 -16.37
C PRO A 9 9.41 -8.02 -17.47
N SER A 10 9.72 -8.86 -18.46
CA SER A 10 8.81 -9.20 -19.55
C SER A 10 7.56 -9.98 -19.08
N HIS A 11 7.71 -10.80 -18.04
CA HIS A 11 6.61 -11.57 -17.47
C HIS A 11 5.73 -10.67 -16.59
N LEU A 12 6.35 -9.79 -15.79
CA LEU A 12 5.61 -8.80 -15.00
C LEU A 12 4.79 -7.86 -15.88
N GLU A 13 5.34 -7.43 -17.02
CA GLU A 13 4.62 -6.60 -17.97
C GLU A 13 3.41 -7.32 -18.55
N ARG A 14 3.57 -8.58 -18.99
CA ARG A 14 2.45 -9.41 -19.47
C ARG A 14 1.38 -9.61 -18.40
N LEU A 15 1.79 -9.90 -17.16
CA LEU A 15 0.87 -10.05 -16.03
C LEU A 15 0.11 -8.75 -15.75
N LEU A 16 0.80 -7.61 -15.77
CA LEU A 16 0.19 -6.29 -15.60
C LEU A 16 -0.84 -6.01 -16.70
N GLN A 17 -0.52 -6.26 -17.97
CA GLN A 17 -1.48 -6.05 -19.06
C GLN A 17 -2.71 -6.95 -18.90
N TRP A 18 -2.54 -8.21 -18.51
CA TRP A 18 -3.66 -9.11 -18.26
C TRP A 18 -4.57 -8.59 -17.14
N LYS A 19 -3.97 -8.16 -16.02
CA LYS A 19 -4.68 -7.62 -14.87
C LYS A 19 -5.36 -6.28 -15.16
N LEU A 20 -4.78 -5.44 -16.02
CA LEU A 20 -5.41 -4.20 -16.49
C LEU A 20 -6.58 -4.46 -17.45
N LEU A 21 -6.50 -5.50 -18.28
CA LEU A 21 -7.64 -5.92 -19.10
C LEU A 21 -8.79 -6.43 -18.23
N GLU A 22 -8.48 -7.23 -17.22
CA GLU A 22 -9.43 -7.68 -16.22
C GLU A 22 -10.11 -6.48 -15.53
N GLU A 23 -9.35 -5.48 -15.07
CA GLU A 23 -9.88 -4.26 -14.45
C GLU A 23 -10.82 -3.47 -15.37
N ARG A 24 -10.57 -3.44 -16.67
CA ARG A 24 -11.46 -2.78 -17.65
C ARG A 24 -12.76 -3.55 -17.85
N ASN A 25 -12.69 -4.87 -17.80
CA ASN A 25 -13.84 -5.76 -17.94
C ASN A 25 -14.67 -5.83 -16.66
N LEU A 26 -14.11 -5.42 -15.52
CA LEU A 26 -14.88 -5.15 -14.31
C LEU A 26 -15.88 -4.03 -14.64
N LYS A 27 -17.08 -4.45 -15.03
CA LYS A 27 -18.30 -3.69 -14.82
C LYS A 27 -18.51 -3.62 -13.31
N VAL A 28 -17.64 -2.91 -12.59
CA VAL A 28 -18.00 -2.40 -11.27
C VAL A 28 -19.17 -1.49 -11.58
N LEU A 29 -20.37 -2.07 -11.47
CA LEU A 29 -21.62 -1.35 -11.47
C LEU A 29 -21.37 -0.23 -10.50
N LYS A 30 -21.23 0.99 -11.05
CA LYS A 30 -20.92 2.19 -10.29
C LYS A 30 -22.04 2.36 -9.28
N PHE A 31 -21.92 1.73 -8.12
CA PHE A 31 -22.92 1.76 -7.07
C PHE A 31 -22.76 3.02 -6.21
N LEU A 32 -22.22 4.07 -6.80
CA LEU A 32 -22.33 5.45 -6.30
C LEU A 32 -23.60 6.11 -6.85
N LYS A 33 -24.71 5.37 -6.86
CA LYS A 33 -26.04 5.97 -6.61
C LYS A 33 -26.47 5.68 -5.17
N LEU A 34 -25.53 5.68 -4.23
CA LEU A 34 -25.85 5.93 -2.84
C LEU A 34 -26.26 7.40 -2.74
N GLU A 35 -27.48 7.70 -3.16
CA GLU A 35 -28.08 9.04 -3.09
C GLU A 35 -28.30 9.48 -1.63
N ASN A 36 -28.23 8.54 -0.68
CA ASN A 36 -28.48 8.77 0.74
C ASN A 36 -27.20 8.67 1.58
N ILE A 37 -26.90 9.75 2.32
CA ILE A 37 -25.72 9.88 3.19
C ILE A 37 -25.67 8.75 4.24
N HIS A 38 -26.82 8.36 4.78
CA HIS A 38 -26.92 7.31 5.79
C HIS A 38 -26.42 5.94 5.28
N ASP A 39 -26.75 5.58 4.04
CA ASP A 39 -26.33 4.28 3.47
C ASP A 39 -24.79 4.24 3.26
N VAL A 40 -24.18 5.40 2.97
CA VAL A 40 -22.72 5.53 2.83
C VAL A 40 -22.01 5.39 4.18
N GLU A 41 -22.56 5.98 5.23
CA GLU A 41 -22.00 5.87 6.59
C GLU A 41 -22.10 4.44 7.12
N GLU A 42 -23.25 3.79 6.95
CA GLU A 42 -23.45 2.39 7.35
C GLU A 42 -22.46 1.45 6.62
N TRP A 43 -22.26 1.65 5.31
CA TRP A 43 -21.27 0.91 4.55
C TRP A 43 -19.85 1.13 5.11
N LYS A 44 -19.46 2.38 5.40
CA LYS A 44 -18.12 2.71 5.93
C LYS A 44 -17.86 2.02 7.26
N GLU A 45 -18.83 2.08 8.17
CA GLU A 45 -18.72 1.43 9.48
C GLU A 45 -18.53 -0.08 9.32
N ASN A 46 -19.27 -0.69 8.40
CA ASN A 46 -19.19 -2.13 8.16
C ASN A 46 -17.85 -2.55 7.53
N ILE A 47 -17.33 -1.79 6.57
CA ILE A 47 -16.01 -2.07 5.97
C ILE A 47 -14.88 -1.84 6.97
N TYR A 48 -14.97 -0.81 7.81
CA TYR A 48 -14.02 -0.59 8.89
C TYR A 48 -14.05 -1.74 9.91
N TRP A 49 -15.25 -2.22 10.27
CA TRP A 49 -15.41 -3.40 11.11
C TRP A 49 -14.80 -4.65 10.48
N LEU A 50 -15.03 -4.88 9.18
CA LEU A 50 -14.41 -5.99 8.44
C LEU A 50 -12.88 -5.89 8.40
N MET A 51 -12.33 -4.68 8.25
CA MET A 51 -10.89 -4.46 8.28
C MET A 51 -10.31 -4.89 9.63
N LYS A 52 -10.96 -4.49 10.74
CA LYS A 52 -10.57 -4.92 12.09
C LYS A 52 -10.73 -6.42 12.32
N LEU A 53 -11.78 -7.02 11.77
CA LEU A 53 -11.96 -8.47 11.82
C LEU A 53 -10.80 -9.20 11.10
N THR A 54 -10.41 -8.72 9.92
CA THR A 54 -9.29 -9.28 9.15
C THR A 54 -7.97 -9.18 9.93
N GLU A 55 -7.69 -8.01 10.52
CA GLU A 55 -6.50 -7.80 11.36
C GLU A 55 -6.46 -8.77 12.55
N ASN A 56 -7.62 -9.00 13.20
CA ASN A 56 -7.73 -9.91 14.34
C ASN A 56 -7.52 -11.38 13.97
N CYS A 57 -8.00 -11.80 12.80
CA CYS A 57 -7.77 -13.16 12.28
C CYS A 57 -6.34 -13.37 11.78
N GLY A 58 -5.62 -12.29 11.44
CA GLY A 58 -4.28 -12.38 10.86
C GLY A 58 -4.28 -12.78 9.38
N PHE A 59 -5.39 -12.60 8.67
CA PHE A 59 -5.50 -12.85 7.22
C PHE A 59 -4.81 -11.75 6.42
N GLN A 60 -4.51 -12.05 5.15
CA GLN A 60 -3.77 -11.14 4.27
C GLN A 60 -4.61 -9.93 3.83
N CYS A 61 -3.94 -8.86 3.39
CA CYS A 61 -4.61 -7.65 2.94
C CYS A 61 -5.41 -7.89 1.65
N GLU A 62 -4.96 -8.84 0.84
CA GLU A 62 -5.58 -9.34 -0.37
C GLU A 62 -6.96 -9.95 -0.07
N THR A 63 -7.08 -10.73 1.01
CA THR A 63 -8.33 -11.35 1.48
C THR A 63 -9.38 -10.32 1.85
N PHE A 64 -8.99 -9.27 2.59
CA PHE A 64 -9.86 -8.14 2.86
C PHE A 64 -10.28 -7.43 1.56
N ALA A 65 -9.33 -7.12 0.69
CA ALA A 65 -9.60 -6.38 -0.53
C ALA A 65 -10.56 -7.13 -1.47
N LEU A 66 -10.43 -8.46 -1.54
CA LEU A 66 -11.32 -9.31 -2.32
C LEU A 66 -12.72 -9.36 -1.71
N ALA A 67 -12.82 -9.45 -0.38
CA ALA A 67 -14.10 -9.43 0.31
C ALA A 67 -14.89 -8.14 0.06
N VAL A 68 -14.22 -6.98 0.12
CA VAL A 68 -14.85 -5.68 -0.22
C VAL A 68 -15.32 -5.68 -1.67
N HIS A 69 -14.50 -6.17 -2.60
CA HIS A 69 -14.87 -6.23 -4.01
C HIS A 69 -16.09 -7.14 -4.27
N ILE A 70 -16.14 -8.32 -3.63
CA ILE A 70 -17.28 -9.23 -3.73
C ILE A 70 -18.55 -8.56 -3.19
N LEU A 71 -18.45 -7.88 -2.04
CA LEU A 71 -19.57 -7.16 -1.44
C LEU A 71 -20.09 -6.04 -2.37
N ASP A 72 -19.19 -5.21 -2.89
CA ASP A 72 -19.55 -4.10 -3.79
C ASP A 72 -20.17 -4.61 -5.08
N SER A 73 -19.64 -5.70 -5.63
CA SER A 73 -20.19 -6.37 -6.82
C SER A 73 -21.59 -6.91 -6.55
N PHE A 74 -21.79 -7.55 -5.40
CA PHE A 74 -23.10 -8.07 -4.99
C PHE A 74 -24.12 -6.96 -4.75
N GLN A 75 -23.72 -5.85 -4.12
CA GLN A 75 -24.55 -4.66 -3.95
C GLN A 75 -24.99 -4.05 -5.29
N GLY A 76 -24.18 -4.23 -6.35
CA GLY A 76 -24.56 -3.94 -7.73
C GLY A 76 -25.88 -4.56 -8.18
N PHE A 77 -26.24 -5.72 -7.63
CA PHE A 77 -27.45 -6.47 -8.00
C PHE A 77 -28.57 -6.38 -6.96
N VAL A 78 -28.24 -6.12 -5.69
CA VAL A 78 -29.18 -6.18 -4.57
C VAL A 78 -28.95 -5.03 -3.62
N LYS A 79 -30.00 -4.29 -3.27
CA LYS A 79 -29.92 -3.27 -2.21
C LYS A 79 -29.84 -3.96 -0.84
N LEU A 80 -28.73 -3.77 -0.14
CA LEU A 80 -28.48 -4.30 1.20
C LEU A 80 -28.49 -3.18 2.23
N GLN A 81 -29.18 -3.39 3.35
CA GLN A 81 -29.23 -2.47 4.49
C GLN A 81 -29.30 -3.25 5.81
N GLY A 82 -28.84 -2.65 6.90
CA GLY A 82 -28.96 -3.18 8.25
C GLY A 82 -28.30 -4.55 8.43
N LYS A 83 -29.06 -5.47 9.04
CA LYS A 83 -28.61 -6.84 9.34
C LYS A 83 -28.18 -7.62 8.09
N TYR A 84 -28.79 -7.36 6.93
CA TYR A 84 -28.47 -8.06 5.69
C TYR A 84 -27.13 -7.64 5.12
N LEU A 85 -26.77 -6.36 5.29
CA LEU A 85 -25.46 -5.86 4.89
C LEU A 85 -24.35 -6.55 5.69
N LYS A 86 -24.47 -6.65 7.02
CA LYS A 86 -23.49 -7.34 7.87
C LYS A 86 -23.37 -8.84 7.54
N CYS A 87 -24.50 -9.51 7.28
CA CYS A 87 -24.49 -10.92 6.87
C CYS A 87 -23.79 -11.13 5.52
N ALA A 88 -24.08 -10.27 4.54
CA ALA A 88 -23.43 -10.29 3.24
C ALA A 88 -21.93 -10.01 3.34
N THR A 89 -21.52 -9.05 4.17
CA THR A 89 -20.09 -8.75 4.41
C THR A 89 -19.34 -9.94 4.98
N LEU A 90 -19.90 -10.63 5.99
CA LEU A 90 -19.28 -11.84 6.54
C LEU A 90 -19.22 -12.98 5.52
N SER A 91 -20.27 -13.14 4.72
CA SER A 91 -20.33 -14.19 3.70
C SER A 91 -19.33 -13.91 2.57
N ALA A 92 -19.23 -12.66 2.11
CA ALA A 92 -18.22 -12.22 1.15
C ALA A 92 -16.80 -12.42 1.69
N PHE A 93 -16.58 -12.15 2.98
CA PHE A 93 -15.29 -12.41 3.62
C PHE A 93 -14.95 -13.89 3.69
N TYR A 94 -15.92 -14.74 4.04
CA TYR A 94 -15.71 -16.19 4.07
C TYR A 94 -15.43 -16.76 2.67
N ILE A 95 -16.09 -16.26 1.63
CA ILE A 95 -15.77 -16.58 0.23
C ILE A 95 -14.32 -16.17 -0.09
N ALA A 96 -13.93 -14.94 0.26
CA ALA A 96 -12.57 -14.47 0.00
C ALA A 96 -11.49 -15.33 0.69
N ILE A 97 -11.74 -15.74 1.94
CA ILE A 97 -10.85 -16.66 2.68
C ILE A 97 -10.70 -17.98 1.92
N LYS A 98 -11.80 -18.59 1.46
CA LYS A 98 -11.76 -19.84 0.68
C LYS A 98 -11.02 -19.73 -0.65
N VAL A 99 -11.02 -18.54 -1.26
CA VAL A 99 -10.42 -18.31 -2.58
C VAL A 99 -8.91 -18.04 -2.50
N LEU A 100 -8.46 -17.32 -1.47
CA LEU A 100 -7.08 -16.81 -1.41
C LEU A 100 -6.19 -17.49 -0.37
N GLU A 101 -6.74 -17.91 0.77
CA GLU A 101 -5.94 -18.50 1.85
C GLU A 101 -5.72 -20.00 1.61
N GLU A 102 -4.59 -20.53 2.10
CA GLU A 102 -4.28 -21.95 1.97
C GLU A 102 -5.30 -22.78 2.76
N GLU A 103 -5.63 -24.00 2.29
CA GLU A 103 -6.70 -24.83 2.88
C GLU A 103 -6.52 -25.09 4.39
N GLU A 104 -5.27 -25.17 4.86
CA GLU A 104 -4.92 -25.32 6.29
C GLU A 104 -5.32 -24.11 7.15
N PHE A 105 -5.43 -22.93 6.55
CA PHE A 105 -5.80 -21.68 7.22
C PHE A 105 -7.29 -21.35 7.09
N VAL A 106 -8.05 -22.10 6.28
CA VAL A 106 -9.49 -21.88 6.12
C VAL A 106 -10.22 -22.47 7.33
N PRO A 107 -10.83 -21.63 8.21
CA PRO A 107 -11.53 -22.15 9.37
C PRO A 107 -12.83 -22.85 8.95
N PRO A 108 -13.27 -23.90 9.67
CA PRO A 108 -14.59 -24.45 9.47
C PRO A 108 -15.64 -23.39 9.81
N LEU A 109 -16.77 -23.43 9.10
CA LEU A 109 -17.80 -22.40 9.20
C LEU A 109 -18.32 -22.21 10.64
N SER A 110 -18.43 -23.30 11.40
CA SER A 110 -18.83 -23.29 12.81
C SER A 110 -17.92 -22.40 13.67
N THR A 111 -16.61 -22.59 13.55
CA THR A 111 -15.60 -21.79 14.25
C THR A 111 -15.60 -20.35 13.78
N PHE A 112 -15.76 -20.12 12.47
CA PHE A 112 -15.84 -18.77 11.92
C PHE A 112 -17.03 -17.99 12.46
N VAL A 113 -18.23 -18.59 12.48
CA VAL A 113 -19.44 -17.96 13.01
C VAL A 113 -19.29 -17.63 14.50
N ASN A 114 -18.73 -18.55 15.29
CA ASN A 114 -18.48 -18.33 16.72
C ASN A 114 -17.52 -17.15 16.95
N PHE A 115 -16.46 -17.04 16.14
CA PHE A 115 -15.50 -15.95 16.22
C PHE A 115 -16.12 -14.58 15.91
N THR A 116 -17.08 -14.52 14.98
CA THR A 116 -17.73 -13.26 14.58
C THR A 116 -18.77 -12.73 15.57
N GLY A 117 -18.98 -13.40 16.71
CA GLY A 117 -19.83 -12.92 17.81
C GLY A 117 -21.31 -13.29 17.69
N GLY A 118 -21.65 -14.41 17.04
CA GLY A 118 -22.91 -15.13 17.22
C GLY A 118 -24.20 -14.47 16.73
N LYS A 119 -24.13 -13.38 15.94
CA LYS A 119 -25.34 -12.71 15.42
C LYS A 119 -26.01 -13.44 14.26
N PHE A 120 -25.29 -14.32 13.57
CA PHE A 120 -25.76 -15.07 12.42
C PHE A 120 -25.51 -16.55 12.65
N THR A 121 -26.39 -17.41 12.14
CA THR A 121 -26.19 -18.87 12.19
C THR A 121 -25.38 -19.34 10.98
N GLU A 122 -24.79 -20.54 11.06
CA GLU A 122 -24.15 -21.17 9.89
C GLU A 122 -25.07 -21.25 8.68
N ASN A 123 -26.36 -21.49 8.91
CA ASN A 123 -27.35 -21.57 7.84
C ASN A 123 -27.59 -20.23 7.17
N ASP A 124 -27.51 -19.12 7.92
CA ASP A 124 -27.64 -17.77 7.36
C ASP A 124 -26.46 -17.45 6.45
N ILE A 125 -25.24 -17.78 6.89
CA ILE A 125 -24.02 -17.58 6.08
C ILE A 125 -24.04 -18.48 4.84
N LYS A 126 -24.39 -19.77 4.96
CA LYS A 126 -24.51 -20.68 3.80
C LYS A 126 -25.52 -20.18 2.77
N ARG A 127 -26.68 -19.69 3.22
CA ARG A 127 -27.70 -19.13 2.32
C ARG A 127 -27.19 -17.87 1.63
N MET A 128 -26.58 -16.95 2.38
CA MET A 128 -26.08 -15.70 1.82
C MET A 128 -24.89 -15.93 0.88
N GLU A 129 -23.97 -16.83 1.21
CA GLU A 129 -22.88 -17.28 0.33
C GLU A 129 -23.42 -17.78 -1.02
N LYS A 130 -24.42 -18.65 -0.99
CA LYS A 130 -25.07 -19.16 -2.20
C LYS A 130 -25.69 -18.03 -3.03
N ILE A 131 -26.42 -17.11 -2.39
CA ILE A 131 -27.05 -15.97 -3.08
C ILE A 131 -26.01 -15.06 -3.74
N ILE A 132 -24.90 -14.79 -3.04
CA ILE A 132 -23.79 -13.98 -3.58
C ILE A 132 -23.23 -14.65 -4.84
N LEU A 133 -22.85 -15.92 -4.76
CA LEU A 133 -22.26 -16.66 -5.87
C LEU A 133 -23.20 -16.77 -7.07
N GLU A 134 -24.49 -17.00 -6.83
CA GLU A 134 -25.50 -17.04 -7.89
C GLU A 134 -25.66 -15.67 -8.57
N LYS A 135 -25.63 -14.57 -7.82
CA LYS A 135 -25.78 -13.21 -8.38
C LYS A 135 -24.52 -12.71 -9.09
N THR A 136 -23.34 -13.09 -8.63
CA THR A 136 -22.08 -12.76 -9.29
C THR A 136 -21.71 -13.73 -10.42
N ASN A 137 -22.58 -14.69 -10.76
CA ASN A 137 -22.30 -15.75 -11.74
C ASN A 137 -21.00 -16.50 -11.44
N TRP A 138 -20.69 -16.71 -10.15
CA TRP A 138 -19.46 -17.34 -9.67
C TRP A 138 -18.16 -16.58 -10.04
N ASP A 139 -18.28 -15.37 -10.57
CA ASP A 139 -17.16 -14.49 -10.87
C ASP A 139 -16.79 -13.74 -9.59
N VAL A 140 -15.89 -14.34 -8.79
CA VAL A 140 -15.46 -13.81 -7.49
C VAL A 140 -13.96 -13.52 -7.44
N ASN A 141 -13.21 -13.88 -8.48
CA ASN A 141 -11.77 -13.65 -8.54
C ASN A 141 -11.50 -12.41 -9.38
N HIS A 142 -11.22 -11.30 -8.68
CA HIS A 142 -11.10 -10.00 -9.32
C HIS A 142 -9.87 -9.26 -8.85
N VAL A 143 -9.37 -8.40 -9.73
CA VAL A 143 -8.25 -7.49 -9.44
C VAL A 143 -8.59 -6.44 -8.40
N THR A 144 -7.84 -6.48 -7.30
CA THR A 144 -7.94 -5.52 -6.19
C THR A 144 -6.75 -4.55 -6.18
N ILE A 145 -6.84 -3.50 -5.36
CA ILE A 145 -5.71 -2.58 -5.11
C ILE A 145 -4.44 -3.33 -4.69
N CYS A 146 -4.57 -4.38 -3.87
CA CYS A 146 -3.43 -5.16 -3.38
C CYS A 146 -2.75 -5.93 -4.51
N THR A 147 -3.52 -6.45 -5.48
CA THR A 147 -2.94 -7.15 -6.65
C THR A 147 -2.04 -6.24 -7.49
N PHE A 148 -2.48 -5.01 -7.76
CA PHE A 148 -1.66 -4.03 -8.49
C PHE A 148 -0.49 -3.53 -7.67
N LEU A 149 -0.69 -3.34 -6.37
CA LEU A 149 0.37 -2.93 -5.45
C LEU A 149 1.51 -3.97 -5.41
N GLU A 150 1.19 -5.26 -5.33
CA GLU A 150 2.18 -6.36 -5.39
C GLU A 150 2.96 -6.33 -6.71
N ILE A 151 2.27 -6.15 -7.84
CA ILE A 151 2.91 -6.08 -9.17
C ILE A 151 3.84 -4.86 -9.26
N PHE A 152 3.37 -3.67 -8.89
CA PHE A 152 4.18 -2.45 -8.96
C PHE A 152 5.36 -2.49 -7.99
N PHE A 153 5.16 -3.01 -6.78
CA PHE A 153 6.25 -3.20 -5.83
C PHE A 153 7.29 -4.19 -6.36
N SER A 154 6.84 -5.27 -7.01
CA SER A 154 7.71 -6.25 -7.67
C SER A 154 8.54 -5.61 -8.79
N PHE A 155 7.96 -4.73 -9.61
CA PHE A 155 8.72 -3.96 -10.62
C PHE A 155 9.85 -3.14 -9.99
N ILE A 156 9.57 -2.47 -8.87
CA ILE A 156 10.57 -1.66 -8.16
C ILE A 156 11.67 -2.54 -7.57
N CYS A 157 11.32 -3.68 -6.98
CA CYS A 157 12.30 -4.64 -6.51
C CYS A 157 13.17 -5.14 -7.68
N THR A 158 12.59 -5.60 -8.78
CA THR A 158 13.37 -6.13 -9.90
C THR A 158 14.31 -5.10 -10.52
N LEU A 159 13.90 -3.84 -10.64
CA LEU A 159 14.69 -2.80 -11.31
C LEU A 159 15.62 -2.02 -10.36
N HIS A 160 15.24 -1.85 -9.10
CA HIS A 160 15.81 -0.85 -8.20
C HIS A 160 16.02 -1.34 -6.75
N PHE A 161 16.04 -2.65 -6.51
CA PHE A 161 16.20 -3.20 -5.15
C PHE A 161 17.43 -2.68 -4.41
N LYS A 162 18.62 -2.77 -5.04
CA LYS A 162 19.89 -2.34 -4.43
C LYS A 162 19.91 -0.84 -4.12
N THR A 163 19.28 -0.03 -4.96
CA THR A 163 19.28 1.43 -4.83
C THR A 163 18.26 1.95 -3.83
N LEU A 164 17.14 1.26 -3.65
CA LEU A 164 16.01 1.75 -2.85
C LEU A 164 15.84 1.06 -1.49
N PHE A 165 16.14 -0.24 -1.41
CA PHE A 165 15.88 -1.03 -0.21
C PHE A 165 17.16 -1.52 0.44
N GLY A 166 18.12 -2.02 -0.33
CA GLY A 166 19.40 -2.55 0.16
C GLY A 166 19.29 -3.86 0.94
N SER A 167 18.16 -4.13 1.60
CA SER A 167 17.91 -5.37 2.36
C SER A 167 16.46 -5.86 2.21
N ASP A 168 16.28 -7.17 2.32
CA ASP A 168 14.97 -7.83 2.26
C ASP A 168 14.07 -7.43 3.45
N THR A 169 14.67 -7.19 4.62
CA THR A 169 13.95 -6.79 5.82
C THR A 169 13.29 -5.43 5.66
N LEU A 170 14.01 -4.46 5.06
CA LEU A 170 13.48 -3.14 4.76
C LEU A 170 12.39 -3.22 3.69
N ALA A 171 12.63 -3.91 2.57
CA ALA A 171 11.63 -4.11 1.52
C ALA A 171 10.33 -4.70 2.09
N TYR A 172 10.43 -5.74 2.92
CA TYR A 172 9.29 -6.37 3.56
C TYR A 172 8.54 -5.42 4.49
N SER A 173 9.25 -4.65 5.33
CA SER A 173 8.61 -3.68 6.23
C SER A 173 7.85 -2.60 5.47
N ILE A 174 8.39 -2.14 4.34
CA ILE A 174 7.77 -1.14 3.48
C ILE A 174 6.53 -1.72 2.81
N TYR A 175 6.62 -2.94 2.27
CA TYR A 175 5.47 -3.62 1.68
C TYR A 175 4.36 -3.84 2.71
N ARG A 176 4.69 -4.28 3.91
CA ARG A 176 3.70 -4.45 5.00
C ARG A 176 2.99 -3.14 5.35
N ASN A 177 3.72 -2.03 5.36
CA ASN A 177 3.11 -0.72 5.59
C ASN A 177 2.20 -0.31 4.41
N LEU A 178 2.64 -0.55 3.17
CA LEU A 178 1.82 -0.33 1.98
C LEU A 178 0.53 -1.16 1.99
N ALA A 179 0.61 -2.45 2.34
CA ALA A 179 -0.54 -3.34 2.48
C ALA A 179 -1.57 -2.79 3.48
N ASN A 180 -1.12 -2.36 4.66
CA ASN A 180 -2.00 -1.75 5.67
C ASN A 180 -2.64 -0.45 5.15
N GLN A 181 -1.88 0.39 4.46
CA GLN A 181 -2.42 1.63 3.88
C GLN A 181 -3.39 1.36 2.73
N ALA A 182 -3.20 0.30 1.96
CA ALA A 182 -4.13 -0.11 0.91
C ALA A 182 -5.49 -0.52 1.48
N GLN A 183 -5.53 -1.17 2.65
CA GLN A 183 -6.78 -1.45 3.36
C GLN A 183 -7.49 -0.14 3.77
N GLN A 184 -6.73 0.85 4.26
CA GLN A 184 -7.28 2.18 4.57
C GLN A 184 -7.81 2.91 3.33
N CYS A 185 -7.16 2.75 2.16
CA CYS A 185 -7.67 3.30 0.90
C CYS A 185 -9.06 2.74 0.54
N LEU A 186 -9.31 1.46 0.82
CA LEU A 186 -10.59 0.81 0.51
C LEU A 186 -11.72 1.29 1.43
N CYS A 187 -11.41 1.63 2.67
CA CYS A 187 -12.38 2.24 3.60
C CYS A 187 -12.79 3.67 3.21
N ALA A 188 -12.02 4.33 2.34
CA ALA A 188 -12.20 5.74 2.01
C ALA A 188 -13.12 5.95 0.80
N THR A 189 -14.33 6.46 1.05
CA THR A 189 -15.32 6.73 -0.01
C THR A 189 -14.87 7.78 -1.03
N SER A 190 -13.97 8.69 -0.65
CA SER A 190 -13.40 9.69 -1.55
C SER A 190 -12.58 9.07 -2.70
N LEU A 191 -12.10 7.84 -2.51
CA LEU A 191 -11.28 7.15 -3.50
C LEU A 191 -12.09 6.26 -4.43
N PHE A 192 -13.38 6.04 -4.20
CA PHE A 192 -14.18 5.08 -4.98
C PHE A 192 -14.23 5.37 -6.47
N GLN A 193 -14.16 6.65 -6.86
CA GLN A 193 -14.16 7.05 -8.27
C GLN A 193 -12.93 6.56 -9.06
N PHE A 194 -11.84 6.24 -8.36
CA PHE A 194 -10.59 5.81 -8.99
C PHE A 194 -10.50 4.29 -9.12
N LYS A 195 -9.81 3.87 -10.19
CA LYS A 195 -9.44 2.47 -10.46
C LYS A 195 -8.48 1.92 -9.40
N SER A 196 -8.48 0.61 -9.22
CA SER A 196 -7.60 -0.10 -8.28
C SER A 196 -6.13 0.07 -8.66
N SER A 197 -5.81 0.01 -9.96
CA SER A 197 -4.47 0.25 -10.50
C SER A 197 -3.97 1.66 -10.17
N LEU A 198 -4.85 2.67 -10.34
CA LEU A 198 -4.52 4.06 -10.08
C LEU A 198 -4.32 4.33 -8.59
N LYS A 199 -5.19 3.79 -7.72
CA LYS A 199 -5.03 3.86 -6.26
C LYS A 199 -3.71 3.22 -5.80
N ALA A 200 -3.37 2.04 -6.34
CA ALA A 200 -2.14 1.34 -5.98
C ALA A 200 -0.89 2.14 -6.38
N LEU A 201 -0.86 2.68 -7.60
CA LEU A 201 0.26 3.48 -8.08
C LEU A 201 0.41 4.80 -7.30
N ALA A 202 -0.71 5.48 -7.03
CA ALA A 202 -0.73 6.69 -6.23
C ALA A 202 -0.25 6.43 -4.79
N LEU A 203 -0.70 5.34 -4.16
CA LEU A 203 -0.24 4.93 -2.83
C LEU A 203 1.26 4.64 -2.82
N LEU A 204 1.76 3.89 -3.81
CA LEU A 204 3.17 3.58 -3.96
C LEU A 204 4.01 4.87 -4.12
N SER A 205 3.51 5.84 -4.89
CA SER A 205 4.19 7.12 -5.08
C SER A 205 4.37 7.91 -3.78
N CYS A 206 3.38 7.89 -2.88
CA CYS A 206 3.46 8.54 -1.57
C CYS A 206 4.50 7.88 -0.67
N THR A 207 4.64 6.57 -0.75
CA THR A 207 5.65 5.83 0.02
C THR A 207 7.05 6.07 -0.55
N LEU A 208 7.21 6.06 -1.87
CA LEU A 208 8.50 6.35 -2.51
C LEU A 208 9.00 7.77 -2.26
N GLU A 209 8.11 8.76 -2.16
CA GLU A 209 8.48 10.14 -1.81
C GLU A 209 9.15 10.23 -0.44
N LYS A 210 8.78 9.34 0.50
CA LYS A 210 9.42 9.27 1.83
C LYS A 210 10.79 8.61 1.79
N ILE A 211 11.05 7.77 0.78
CA ILE A 211 12.29 7.01 0.64
C ILE A 211 13.30 7.80 -0.21
N THR A 212 12.85 8.45 -1.29
CA THR A 212 13.73 9.17 -2.22
C THR A 212 13.11 10.45 -2.78
N SER A 213 13.95 11.48 -2.97
CA SER A 213 13.56 12.74 -3.63
C SER A 213 13.24 12.56 -5.12
N ARG A 214 13.77 11.50 -5.74
CA ARG A 214 13.60 11.16 -7.17
C ARG A 214 12.44 10.18 -7.43
N TRP A 215 11.47 10.09 -6.52
CA TRP A 215 10.35 9.14 -6.58
C TRP A 215 9.60 9.15 -7.93
N PHE A 216 9.45 10.34 -8.54
CA PHE A 216 8.71 10.51 -9.79
C PHE A 216 9.32 9.71 -10.96
N LEU A 217 10.65 9.60 -11.05
CA LEU A 217 11.34 8.86 -12.12
C LEU A 217 10.99 7.37 -12.12
N TYR A 218 10.71 6.80 -10.94
CA TYR A 218 10.30 5.41 -10.80
C TYR A 218 8.82 5.23 -11.14
N ILE A 219 7.97 6.15 -10.69
CA ILE A 219 6.53 6.10 -10.92
C ILE A 219 6.18 6.36 -12.38
N GLU A 220 6.84 7.29 -13.05
CA GLU A 220 6.60 7.63 -14.46
C GLU A 220 6.81 6.41 -15.38
N LYS A 221 7.88 5.63 -15.16
CA LYS A 221 8.12 4.39 -15.92
C LYS A 221 7.01 3.37 -15.73
N ILE A 222 6.57 3.16 -14.48
CA ILE A 222 5.49 2.22 -14.16
C ILE A 222 4.15 2.70 -14.73
N ALA A 223 3.88 4.01 -14.65
CA ALA A 223 2.69 4.64 -15.22
C ALA A 223 2.62 4.47 -16.74
N ALA A 224 3.75 4.64 -17.42
CA ALA A 224 3.87 4.42 -18.86
C ALA A 224 3.55 2.96 -19.25
N CYS A 225 4.11 1.99 -18.54
CA CYS A 225 3.80 0.57 -18.76
C CYS A 225 2.32 0.25 -18.49
N ALA A 226 1.74 0.85 -17.46
CA ALA A 226 0.34 0.65 -17.10
C ALA A 226 -0.65 1.46 -17.96
N LYS A 227 -0.16 2.36 -18.83
CA LYS A 227 -0.97 3.31 -19.61
C LYS A 227 -1.91 4.14 -18.72
N ILE A 228 -1.42 4.56 -17.55
CA ILE A 228 -2.15 5.38 -16.59
C ILE A 228 -1.83 6.85 -16.86
N ASP A 229 -2.84 7.71 -16.88
CA ASP A 229 -2.63 9.14 -16.98
C ASP A 229 -2.02 9.71 -15.68
N LEU A 230 -0.96 10.51 -15.83
CA LEU A 230 -0.23 11.08 -14.70
C LEU A 230 -1.06 12.13 -13.96
N GLN A 231 -1.93 12.89 -14.65
CA GLN A 231 -2.76 13.90 -14.00
C GLN A 231 -3.81 13.24 -13.09
N GLU A 232 -4.49 12.21 -13.58
CA GLU A 232 -5.42 11.43 -12.76
C GLU A 232 -4.72 10.76 -11.56
N MET A 233 -3.51 10.23 -11.77
CA MET A 233 -2.71 9.62 -10.71
C MET A 233 -2.33 10.64 -9.62
N LEU A 234 -1.92 11.85 -10.00
CA LEU A 234 -1.59 12.93 -9.05
C LEU A 234 -2.82 13.41 -8.27
N ALA A 235 -3.98 13.51 -8.93
CA ALA A 235 -5.23 13.88 -8.25
C ALA A 235 -5.63 12.83 -7.18
N CYS A 236 -5.51 11.54 -7.49
CA CYS A 236 -5.75 10.47 -6.52
C CYS A 236 -4.74 10.50 -5.37
N ARG A 237 -3.47 10.76 -5.69
CA ARG A 237 -2.38 10.87 -4.72
C ARG A 237 -2.64 11.95 -3.68
N ASP A 238 -3.14 13.12 -4.08
CA ASP A 238 -3.45 14.21 -3.15
C ASP A 238 -4.59 13.83 -2.18
N ILE A 239 -5.58 13.09 -2.66
CA ILE A 239 -6.66 12.56 -1.82
C ILE A 239 -6.10 11.52 -0.83
N ILE A 240 -5.27 10.58 -1.31
CA ILE A 240 -4.60 9.58 -0.46
C ILE A 240 -3.76 10.28 0.63
N LYS A 241 -3.04 11.35 0.29
CA LYS A 241 -2.28 12.13 1.27
C LYS A 241 -3.15 12.72 2.37
N ASN A 242 -4.29 13.30 1.99
CA ASN A 242 -5.20 13.88 2.96
C ASN A 242 -5.85 12.83 3.86
N VAL A 243 -6.23 11.68 3.30
CA VAL A 243 -6.95 10.62 4.03
C VAL A 243 -6.03 9.80 4.93
N ILE A 244 -4.87 9.37 4.43
CA ILE A 244 -4.02 8.37 5.11
C ILE A 244 -2.90 9.03 5.90
N PHE A 245 -2.22 10.01 5.29
CA PHE A 245 -1.07 10.65 5.92
C PHE A 245 -1.48 11.86 6.78
N GLY A 246 -2.74 12.29 6.67
CA GLY A 246 -3.23 13.53 7.22
C GLY A 246 -2.51 14.72 6.58
N GLN A 247 -3.02 15.94 6.78
CA GLN A 247 -2.17 17.09 6.51
C GLN A 247 -0.95 17.01 7.43
N ILE A 248 0.21 16.66 6.88
CA ILE A 248 1.45 17.23 7.38
C ILE A 248 1.24 18.72 7.19
N LYS A 249 0.79 19.43 8.24
CA LYS A 249 0.98 20.87 8.33
C LYS A 249 2.45 21.04 7.99
N LYS A 250 2.77 21.57 6.80
CA LYS A 250 4.15 21.96 6.48
C LYS A 250 4.67 22.62 7.75
N PRO A 251 5.77 22.14 8.37
CA PRO A 251 6.24 22.74 9.61
C PRO A 251 6.24 24.24 9.34
N ARG A 252 5.51 25.01 10.16
CA ARG A 252 5.51 26.45 10.03
C ARG A 252 6.96 26.82 10.22
N VAL A 253 7.68 27.06 9.12
CA VAL A 253 9.03 27.59 9.17
C VAL A 253 8.86 28.85 10.00
N PRO A 254 9.46 28.95 11.20
CA PRO A 254 9.35 30.15 11.98
C PRO A 254 9.88 31.25 11.07
N ARG A 255 9.00 32.13 10.58
CA ARG A 255 9.45 33.33 9.88
C ARG A 255 10.41 33.98 10.85
N LEU A 256 11.68 34.06 10.47
CA LEU A 256 12.72 34.67 11.28
C LEU A 256 12.14 35.99 11.78
N ARG A 257 11.89 36.09 13.09
CA ARG A 257 11.45 37.36 13.69
C ARG A 257 12.50 38.36 13.22
N LYS A 258 12.07 39.38 12.47
CA LYS A 258 12.95 40.50 12.10
C LYS A 258 13.56 40.96 13.42
N PHE A 259 14.85 40.66 13.62
CA PHE A 259 15.58 41.20 14.74
C PHE A 259 15.43 42.71 14.61
N ILE A 260 14.85 43.34 15.63
CA ILE A 260 14.89 44.78 15.79
C ILE A 260 16.37 45.13 15.75
N GLN A 261 16.75 45.82 14.67
CA GLN A 261 18.10 46.26 14.41
C GLN A 261 18.47 47.23 15.54
N ARG A 262 19.24 46.77 16.52
CA ARG A 262 19.93 47.69 17.42
C ARG A 262 20.85 48.52 16.55
N GLN A 263 20.64 49.84 16.56
CA GLN A 263 21.48 50.81 15.85
C GLN A 263 22.93 50.59 16.27
N SER A 264 23.73 50.08 15.33
CA SER A 264 25.18 50.12 15.42
C SER A 264 25.61 51.53 15.00
N LEU A 265 26.09 52.31 15.97
CA LEU A 265 26.72 53.61 15.78
C LEU A 265 28.16 53.40 15.33
N TYR A 266 28.44 53.05 14.06
CA TYR A 266 29.74 53.32 13.43
C TYR A 266 29.60 53.52 11.91
N VAL A 267 30.49 54.38 11.40
CA VAL A 267 30.35 55.23 10.21
C VAL A 267 30.58 54.49 8.88
N SER A 268 29.92 55.02 7.83
CA SER A 268 30.08 54.72 6.40
C SER A 268 31.53 54.64 5.90
N ARG A 269 31.83 53.58 5.13
CA ARG A 269 32.43 53.67 3.79
C ARG A 269 31.89 52.54 2.92
N ARG A 270 30.95 52.85 2.01
CA ARG A 270 30.57 51.94 0.92
C ARG A 270 31.38 52.33 -0.31
N SER A 271 32.26 51.46 -0.79
CA SER A 271 32.61 51.46 -2.21
C SER A 271 31.41 50.89 -2.99
N PRO A 272 31.08 51.40 -4.19
CA PRO A 272 30.00 50.83 -5.00
C PRO A 272 30.42 49.43 -5.46
N LEU A 273 29.62 48.42 -5.15
CA LEU A 273 29.79 47.08 -5.71
C LEU A 273 29.37 47.11 -7.19
N SER A 274 30.23 46.58 -8.07
CA SER A 274 29.94 46.42 -9.50
C SER A 274 28.84 45.38 -9.73
N PRO A 275 28.00 45.53 -10.76
CA PRO A 275 26.98 44.54 -11.08
C PRO A 275 27.64 43.21 -11.50
N ILE A 276 27.09 42.09 -11.01
CA ILE A 276 27.48 40.74 -11.41
C ILE A 276 26.96 40.54 -12.82
N VAL A 277 27.83 40.63 -13.83
CA VAL A 277 27.44 40.52 -15.24
C VAL A 277 27.37 39.06 -15.70
N GLU A 278 27.99 38.10 -14.99
CA GLU A 278 27.95 36.69 -15.38
C GLU A 278 27.85 35.76 -14.17
N ASN A 279 26.86 34.87 -14.18
CA ASN A 279 26.64 33.86 -13.15
C ASN A 279 27.62 32.68 -13.39
N PRO A 280 28.57 32.40 -12.49
CA PRO A 280 29.56 31.33 -12.67
C PRO A 280 28.93 29.94 -12.89
N PHE A 281 27.71 29.72 -12.41
CA PHE A 281 26.97 28.46 -12.58
C PHE A 281 26.50 28.21 -14.01
N GLU A 282 26.20 29.25 -14.80
CA GLU A 282 25.73 29.10 -16.19
C GLU A 282 26.88 28.64 -17.11
N LEU A 283 28.09 29.18 -16.91
CA LEU A 283 29.28 28.80 -17.67
C LEU A 283 29.70 27.35 -17.41
N GLU A 284 29.52 26.87 -16.18
CA GLU A 284 29.87 25.51 -15.78
C GLU A 284 28.84 24.47 -16.24
N MET A 285 27.58 24.88 -16.36
CA MET A 285 26.52 24.06 -16.95
C MET A 285 26.69 23.89 -18.46
N MET A 286 27.10 24.95 -19.20
CA MET A 286 27.35 24.84 -20.64
C MET A 286 28.58 24.00 -21.00
N LYS A 287 29.64 24.00 -20.16
CA LYS A 287 30.81 23.12 -20.35
C LYS A 287 30.48 21.63 -20.27
N ARG A 288 29.46 21.23 -19.50
CA ARG A 288 29.06 19.81 -19.39
C ARG A 288 28.32 19.27 -20.62
N PHE A 289 27.73 20.16 -21.45
CA PHE A 289 27.06 19.74 -22.69
C PHE A 289 28.03 19.57 -23.87
N SER A 290 29.23 20.16 -23.83
CA SER A 290 30.23 20.07 -24.91
C SER A 290 31.11 18.81 -24.88
N ASP A 291 31.12 18.05 -23.78
CA ASP A 291 32.05 16.91 -23.61
C ASP A 291 31.51 15.56 -24.13
N PHE A 292 30.36 15.54 -24.82
CA PHE A 292 29.82 14.34 -25.48
C PHE A 292 30.57 13.91 -26.76
N SER A 293 31.75 14.47 -27.03
CA SER A 293 32.56 14.10 -28.20
C SER A 293 34.05 13.92 -27.85
N LYS A 294 34.39 12.86 -27.11
CA LYS A 294 35.66 12.12 -27.20
C LYS A 294 35.64 10.82 -26.37
N PRO A 295 36.39 9.77 -26.75
CA PRO A 295 36.28 8.44 -26.16
C PRO A 295 37.13 8.23 -24.91
N LEU A 296 36.74 7.20 -24.14
CA LEU A 296 37.27 6.68 -22.88
C LEU A 296 38.80 6.77 -22.67
N GLU A 297 39.19 7.28 -21.51
CA GLU A 297 40.39 6.83 -20.80
C GLU A 297 40.10 6.62 -19.30
N THR A 298 40.67 5.53 -18.79
CA THR A 298 40.50 4.91 -17.48
C THR A 298 41.33 5.59 -16.40
N VAL A 299 40.73 6.04 -15.29
CA VAL A 299 41.47 6.35 -14.05
C VAL A 299 40.67 5.92 -12.81
N THR A 300 41.27 4.96 -12.10
CA THR A 300 41.16 4.48 -10.72
C THR A 300 40.25 5.23 -9.72
N GLU A 301 39.13 4.62 -9.35
CA GLU A 301 38.30 4.94 -8.16
C GLU A 301 38.11 3.72 -7.21
N CYS A 302 38.88 2.65 -7.40
CA CYS A 302 38.69 1.38 -6.68
C CYS A 302 39.27 1.32 -5.26
N ASP A 303 40.17 2.22 -4.86
CA ASP A 303 40.89 2.05 -3.59
C ASP A 303 40.16 2.65 -2.37
N VAL A 304 39.29 3.65 -2.57
CA VAL A 304 38.55 4.31 -1.48
C VAL A 304 37.31 3.51 -1.05
N LEU A 305 36.70 2.76 -1.97
CA LEU A 305 35.50 1.96 -1.68
C LEU A 305 35.81 0.65 -0.93
N ASN A 306 37.01 0.09 -1.12
CA ASN A 306 37.40 -1.18 -0.49
C ASN A 306 37.77 -1.01 1.00
N GLU A 307 38.25 0.17 1.42
CA GLU A 307 38.55 0.46 2.83
C GLU A 307 37.28 0.65 3.68
N GLU A 308 36.26 1.31 3.12
CA GLU A 308 34.95 1.48 3.77
C GLU A 308 34.15 0.16 3.83
N LEU A 309 34.27 -0.70 2.81
CA LEU A 309 33.63 -2.03 2.79
C LEU A 309 34.19 -2.96 3.88
N ASN A 310 35.51 -2.92 4.11
CA ASN A 310 36.18 -3.71 5.15
C ASN A 310 35.91 -3.18 6.58
N ARG A 311 35.68 -1.87 6.72
CA ARG A 311 35.22 -1.26 8.00
C ARG A 311 33.80 -1.68 8.35
N LEU A 312 32.89 -1.72 7.37
CA LEU A 312 31.50 -2.10 7.59
C LEU A 312 31.31 -3.61 7.82
N GLN A 313 32.15 -4.46 7.23
CA GLN A 313 32.13 -5.91 7.49
C GLN A 313 32.55 -6.28 8.93
N LYS A 314 33.40 -5.49 9.59
CA LYS A 314 33.79 -5.74 10.99
C LYS A 314 32.72 -5.36 12.02
N ILE A 315 31.78 -4.49 11.67
CA ILE A 315 30.71 -4.04 12.59
C ILE A 315 29.52 -5.03 12.60
N CYS A 316 29.34 -5.83 11.54
CA CYS A 316 28.19 -6.74 11.39
C CYS A 316 28.37 -8.15 11.97
N LEU A 317 29.54 -8.51 12.51
CA LEU A 317 29.82 -9.90 12.92
C LEU A 317 29.35 -10.27 14.34
N ASP A 318 28.95 -9.31 15.18
CA ASP A 318 28.54 -9.62 16.56
C ASP A 318 27.03 -9.81 16.78
N ASP A 319 26.18 -9.53 15.78
CA ASP A 319 24.71 -9.65 15.91
C ASP A 319 24.10 -10.90 15.22
N ILE A 320 24.92 -11.80 14.68
CA ILE A 320 24.45 -13.02 13.99
C ILE A 320 24.25 -14.17 14.99
N GLN A 321 23.27 -14.04 15.89
CA GLN A 321 22.58 -15.19 16.47
C GLN A 321 21.09 -14.89 16.66
N GLN A 322 20.33 -14.79 15.55
CA GLN A 322 18.90 -15.11 15.59
C GLN A 322 18.48 -15.97 14.39
N PRO A 323 17.72 -17.07 14.61
CA PRO A 323 17.42 -18.04 13.57
C PRO A 323 16.31 -17.59 12.61
N SER A 324 16.29 -18.20 11.42
CA SER A 324 15.49 -17.85 10.25
C SER A 324 13.94 -17.93 10.44
N PRO A 325 13.16 -17.17 9.65
CA PRO A 325 11.69 -17.08 9.75
C PRO A 325 10.93 -18.40 9.52
N ALA A 326 11.53 -19.39 8.87
CA ALA A 326 10.94 -20.73 8.71
C ALA A 326 10.72 -21.43 10.07
N LYS A 327 11.53 -21.13 11.08
CA LYS A 327 11.32 -21.62 12.46
C LYS A 327 10.26 -20.82 13.22
N ARG A 328 9.94 -19.58 12.84
CA ARG A 328 8.82 -18.81 13.43
C ARG A 328 7.45 -19.33 13.00
N ARG A 329 7.33 -19.96 11.82
CA ARG A 329 6.08 -20.60 11.37
C ARG A 329 5.69 -21.80 12.27
N LYS A 330 6.67 -22.56 12.80
CA LYS A 330 6.43 -23.59 13.84
C LYS A 330 6.04 -23.03 15.21
N ILE A 331 6.29 -21.74 15.48
CA ILE A 331 5.91 -21.08 16.75
C ILE A 331 4.52 -20.45 16.62
N LEU A 332 4.13 -20.02 15.40
CA LEU A 332 2.81 -19.48 15.08
C LEU A 332 1.72 -20.56 14.94
N THR A 333 2.07 -21.81 14.61
CA THR A 333 1.12 -22.94 14.64
C THR A 333 0.58 -23.21 16.04
N CYS A 334 1.40 -23.06 17.10
CA CYS A 334 0.88 -23.04 18.47
C CYS A 334 0.06 -21.78 18.78
N GLY A 335 0.31 -20.66 18.08
CA GLY A 335 -0.30 -19.35 18.31
C GLY A 335 -1.71 -19.18 17.73
N ILE A 336 -2.01 -19.80 16.59
CA ILE A 336 -3.32 -19.70 15.93
C ILE A 336 -4.34 -20.59 16.65
N GLU A 337 -3.96 -21.84 16.98
CA GLU A 337 -4.78 -22.70 17.85
C GLU A 337 -4.91 -22.12 19.26
N SER A 338 -3.85 -21.54 19.84
CA SER A 338 -3.95 -20.91 21.17
C SER A 338 -4.67 -19.56 21.19
N LYS A 339 -4.70 -18.77 20.11
CA LYS A 339 -5.52 -17.55 20.05
C LYS A 339 -6.99 -17.84 19.80
N LEU A 340 -7.29 -18.85 18.99
CA LEU A 340 -8.65 -19.38 18.85
C LEU A 340 -9.12 -20.03 20.16
N ASN A 341 -8.27 -20.81 20.84
CA ASN A 341 -8.59 -21.42 22.14
C ASN A 341 -8.58 -20.44 23.33
N ALA A 342 -7.77 -19.38 23.31
CA ALA A 342 -7.77 -18.34 24.35
C ALA A 342 -9.03 -17.46 24.29
N CYS A 343 -9.62 -17.27 23.10
CA CYS A 343 -10.95 -16.67 22.98
C CYS A 343 -12.08 -17.60 23.47
N LEU A 344 -11.88 -18.93 23.47
CA LEU A 344 -12.88 -19.90 23.96
C LEU A 344 -12.98 -19.98 25.49
N MET A 345 -12.02 -19.43 26.25
CA MET A 345 -11.93 -19.60 27.72
C MET A 345 -12.12 -18.31 28.54
N SER A 346 -12.43 -17.16 27.92
CA SER A 346 -12.78 -15.95 28.68
C SER A 346 -14.30 -15.83 28.84
N PRO A 347 -14.86 -15.78 30.06
CA PRO A 347 -16.28 -15.46 30.23
C PRO A 347 -16.49 -13.99 29.85
N VAL A 348 -17.14 -13.76 28.71
CA VAL A 348 -17.53 -12.43 28.26
C VAL A 348 -18.64 -11.93 29.19
N LYS A 349 -18.32 -10.92 30.01
CA LYS A 349 -19.31 -10.19 30.80
C LYS A 349 -20.34 -9.53 29.87
N PRO A 350 -21.64 -9.61 30.16
CA PRO A 350 -22.65 -8.90 29.38
C PRO A 350 -22.51 -7.39 29.59
N LEU A 351 -22.44 -6.62 28.50
CA LEU A 351 -22.55 -5.17 28.52
C LEU A 351 -24.04 -4.76 28.50
N PRO A 352 -24.41 -3.66 29.19
CA PRO A 352 -25.78 -3.39 29.63
C PRO A 352 -26.71 -2.94 28.50
N ALA A 353 -28.01 -3.14 28.77
CA ALA A 353 -29.17 -3.07 27.89
C ALA A 353 -29.40 -1.72 27.19
#